data_AF-A0AAW2FN86-F1
#
_entry.id   AF-A0AAW2FN86-F1
#
_cell.length_a   1.000
_cell.length_b   1.000
_cell.length_c   1.000
_cell.angle_alpha   90.00
_cell.angle_beta   90.00
_cell.angle_gamma   90.00
#
_symmetry.space_group_name_H-M   'P 1'
#
loop_
_entity.id
_entity.type
_entity.pdbx_description
1 polymer ?
#
loop_
_entity_poly.entity_id
_entity_poly.type
_entity_poly.pdbx_seq_one_letter_code
_entity_poly.pdbx_strand_id
1 'polypeptide(L)'
;MLYRTNYCLSNKSIICWAKYQLESTWHQSAFLMMHTTTESDVNTVHGIKRSAENSQENETKVQKVETEVIRATEAETIQRIKRKNHAMLLGYVGKDYYGMQRNPKMKTIEEDLVTALLKADLITAEHFENIRAINFQRAARTDKGVSAIRQIVSLKLPEKSDKTVINQHLPDVIRVFGIKRVTKGFNSKNQCDARTYRYIIPSFAFASEDPSSLKLGEEVNEDERMKQLLTIDGRPYTDYRLSPESLDRLNSILKLLEGSHNFHNFTSKVKPLDPRAKRYIISFSCTETFVSNGMEFAILEVKGQSFMLHQIRKMVAFIIAVARNMIPQETIDEAFKTMDKLDIPIAPSLGLCLCHVHYDNYGKRYGTDGLHETLDWKECEEEVEKFQKTYILKHMIDTEISEQTTLKWLVGLPFYSFSNRDVLSVEDDSEEREIVHNNA
;
A
#
# COMPACT_ATOMS: atom_id res chain seq x y z
N MET A 1 -13.45 41.38 25.12
CA MET A 1 -14.36 40.28 25.53
C MET A 1 -13.94 39.03 24.78
N LEU A 2 -13.51 38.01 25.53
CA LEU A 2 -13.02 36.72 25.04
C LEU A 2 -14.13 35.95 24.30
N TYR A 3 -13.87 35.51 23.07
CA TYR A 3 -14.70 34.49 22.42
C TYR A 3 -14.08 33.11 22.65
N ARG A 4 -14.84 32.29 23.38
CA ARG A 4 -14.56 30.89 23.73
C ARG A 4 -14.61 30.00 22.49
N THR A 5 -13.54 29.25 22.27
CA THR A 5 -13.51 28.05 21.45
C THR A 5 -14.21 26.91 22.19
N ASN A 6 -15.30 26.39 21.62
CA ASN A 6 -15.93 25.17 22.12
C ASN A 6 -15.21 23.95 21.54
N TYR A 7 -14.64 23.16 22.45
CA TYR A 7 -14.05 21.86 22.22
C TYR A 7 -15.12 20.87 21.71
N CYS A 8 -14.93 20.37 20.50
CA CYS A 8 -15.57 19.14 20.06
C CYS A 8 -14.68 17.97 20.51
N LEU A 9 -15.19 17.17 21.44
CA LEU A 9 -14.54 15.94 21.91
C LEU A 9 -14.47 14.94 20.75
N SER A 10 -13.30 14.83 20.10
CA SER A 10 -13.01 13.77 19.13
C SER A 10 -11.98 12.79 19.69
N ASN A 11 -12.21 11.51 19.45
CA ASN A 11 -11.34 10.39 19.79
C ASN A 11 -9.91 10.66 19.30
N LYS A 12 -8.96 10.74 20.25
CA LYS A 12 -7.52 10.84 19.98
C LYS A 12 -6.98 9.51 19.46
N SER A 13 -7.00 9.35 18.14
CA SER A 13 -6.11 8.46 17.38
C SER A 13 -5.76 9.11 16.04
N ILE A 14 -5.47 10.42 16.07
CA ILE A 14 -4.96 11.15 14.91
C ILE A 14 -3.45 11.10 15.03
N ILE A 15 -2.84 10.21 14.26
CA ILE A 15 -1.40 10.27 13.96
C ILE A 15 -1.13 11.68 13.41
N CYS A 16 -0.27 12.43 14.10
CA CYS A 16 0.02 13.84 13.82
C CYS A 16 1.22 13.91 12.86
N TRP A 17 0.97 14.21 11.58
CA TRP A 17 2.03 14.22 10.55
C TRP A 17 2.81 15.54 10.56
N ALA A 18 2.19 16.64 10.98
CA ALA A 18 2.81 17.98 11.00
C ALA A 18 3.83 18.25 12.12
N LYS A 19 3.99 17.40 13.14
CA LYS A 19 4.97 17.66 14.22
C LYS A 19 6.40 17.28 13.80
N TYR A 20 6.97 17.83 12.72
CA TYR A 20 8.42 17.80 12.53
C TYR A 20 8.95 18.99 11.70
N GLN A 21 9.70 19.87 12.39
CA GLN A 21 10.95 20.43 11.87
C GLN A 21 12.02 19.36 12.09
N LEU A 22 12.68 18.91 11.02
CA LEU A 22 13.79 17.96 11.10
C LEU A 22 15.08 18.72 11.42
N GLU A 23 15.51 18.69 12.68
CA GLU A 23 16.91 18.99 13.01
C GLU A 23 17.77 17.81 12.53
N SER A 24 18.68 18.09 11.60
CA SER A 24 19.66 17.15 11.10
C SER A 24 20.96 17.35 11.87
N THR A 25 21.38 16.36 12.67
CA THR A 25 22.77 16.26 13.12
C THR A 25 23.31 14.85 12.92
N TRP A 26 24.35 14.82 12.10
CA TRP A 26 25.35 13.79 11.86
C TRP A 26 25.88 13.18 13.16
N HIS A 27 26.27 11.90 13.16
CA HIS A 27 27.52 11.41 13.74
C HIS A 27 27.85 10.00 13.20
N GLN A 28 28.99 9.91 12.49
CA GLN A 28 29.73 8.68 12.18
C GLN A 28 30.59 8.31 13.39
N SER A 29 30.63 7.02 13.75
CA SER A 29 31.88 6.38 14.19
C SER A 29 31.75 4.86 14.22
N ALA A 30 32.77 4.22 13.63
CA ALA A 30 32.97 2.80 13.46
C ALA A 30 33.54 2.13 14.71
N PHE A 31 33.37 0.81 14.83
CA PHE A 31 34.44 -0.05 15.36
C PHE A 31 34.33 -1.50 14.85
N LEU A 32 35.49 -2.06 14.54
CA LEU A 32 35.75 -3.28 13.76
C LEU A 32 36.52 -4.31 14.62
N MET A 33 36.15 -5.58 14.46
CA MET A 33 36.94 -6.83 14.58
C MET A 33 37.62 -7.24 15.89
N MET A 34 37.54 -8.55 16.23
CA MET A 34 38.63 -9.50 15.95
C MET A 34 38.19 -10.98 16.05
N HIS A 35 38.80 -11.78 15.19
CA HIS A 35 38.72 -13.24 15.00
C HIS A 35 39.57 -14.03 16.01
N THR A 36 39.35 -15.35 16.10
CA THR A 36 40.30 -16.49 15.82
C THR A 36 39.74 -17.80 16.44
N THR A 37 39.30 -18.81 15.66
CA THR A 37 40.01 -20.01 15.10
C THR A 37 40.64 -20.98 16.10
N THR A 38 40.23 -22.27 16.03
CA THR A 38 41.01 -23.53 15.76
C THR A 38 40.09 -24.74 16.07
N GLU A 39 39.74 -25.65 15.13
CA GLU A 39 40.47 -26.89 14.70
C GLU A 39 40.93 -27.76 15.88
N SER A 40 40.90 -29.09 15.90
CA SER A 40 40.29 -30.23 15.20
C SER A 40 40.69 -31.44 16.08
N ASP A 41 40.08 -32.62 15.92
CA ASP A 41 40.84 -33.86 15.66
C ASP A 41 39.98 -35.13 15.77
N VAL A 42 40.24 -35.99 14.79
CA VAL A 42 39.71 -37.32 14.55
C VAL A 42 40.83 -38.31 14.87
N ASN A 43 40.50 -39.47 15.43
CA ASN A 43 41.14 -40.77 15.13
C ASN A 43 40.44 -41.90 15.94
N THR A 44 40.47 -43.20 15.67
CA THR A 44 40.64 -44.10 14.50
C THR A 44 40.67 -45.53 15.09
N VAL A 45 39.78 -46.43 14.62
CA VAL A 45 39.93 -47.88 14.27
C VAL A 45 40.72 -48.86 15.17
N HIS A 46 40.17 -50.09 15.36
CA HIS A 46 40.78 -51.45 15.15
C HIS A 46 39.65 -52.52 15.32
N GLY A 47 39.30 -53.36 14.33
CA GLY A 47 39.94 -54.63 13.92
C GLY A 47 39.40 -55.82 14.78
N ILE A 48 38.88 -56.98 14.32
CA ILE A 48 39.40 -57.99 13.37
C ILE A 48 38.42 -59.21 13.25
N LYS A 49 38.41 -59.85 12.05
CA LYS A 49 38.14 -61.28 11.65
C LYS A 49 36.73 -61.91 11.46
N ARG A 50 36.56 -62.26 10.17
CA ARG A 50 35.82 -63.33 9.44
C ARG A 50 35.46 -64.65 10.14
N SER A 51 34.29 -65.17 9.75
CA SER A 51 34.12 -66.50 9.12
C SER A 51 32.78 -66.58 8.34
N ALA A 52 32.82 -67.18 7.15
CA ALA A 52 31.67 -67.58 6.30
C ALA A 52 30.85 -68.69 7.00
N GLU A 53 29.62 -69.08 6.64
CA GLU A 53 29.00 -69.32 5.32
C GLU A 53 27.50 -69.68 5.53
N ASN A 54 26.69 -69.57 4.48
CA ASN A 54 25.31 -70.08 4.29
C ASN A 54 24.14 -69.45 5.07
N SER A 55 23.24 -68.78 4.33
CA SER A 55 21.79 -69.10 4.23
C SER A 55 21.06 -68.00 3.43
N GLN A 56 21.15 -68.07 2.10
CA GLN A 56 20.29 -67.31 1.19
C GLN A 56 18.88 -67.90 1.22
N GLU A 57 18.00 -67.37 2.07
CA GLU A 57 16.53 -67.44 1.88
C GLU A 57 15.70 -66.49 2.78
N ASN A 58 16.34 -65.59 3.55
CA ASN A 58 15.64 -64.65 4.44
C ASN A 58 15.81 -63.15 4.06
N GLU A 59 16.56 -62.81 3.01
CA GLU A 59 16.85 -61.41 2.65
C GLU A 59 15.62 -60.66 2.08
N THR A 60 14.66 -61.35 1.46
CA THR A 60 13.48 -60.69 0.84
C THR A 60 12.39 -60.32 1.84
N LYS A 61 12.39 -60.89 3.06
CA LYS A 61 11.45 -60.53 4.14
C LYS A 61 12.01 -59.45 5.06
N VAL A 62 13.32 -59.44 5.31
CA VAL A 62 13.96 -58.41 6.16
C VAL A 62 14.00 -57.07 5.46
N GLN A 63 14.30 -56.99 4.16
CA GLN A 63 14.26 -55.73 3.41
C GLN A 63 12.85 -55.12 3.31
N LYS A 64 11.80 -55.94 3.29
CA LYS A 64 10.41 -55.46 3.22
C LYS A 64 9.93 -54.93 4.58
N VAL A 65 10.35 -55.59 5.66
CA VAL A 65 10.08 -55.14 7.03
C VAL A 65 10.95 -53.92 7.38
N GLU A 66 12.20 -53.83 6.95
CA GLU A 66 13.01 -52.61 7.11
C GLU A 66 12.48 -51.45 6.26
N THR A 67 12.01 -51.68 5.03
CA THR A 67 11.38 -50.62 4.22
C THR A 67 10.02 -50.18 4.77
N GLU A 68 9.23 -51.10 5.35
CA GLU A 68 7.98 -50.79 6.04
C GLU A 68 8.20 -50.16 7.41
N VAL A 69 9.24 -50.55 8.14
CA VAL A 69 9.64 -49.94 9.41
C VAL A 69 10.24 -48.57 9.15
N ILE A 70 11.07 -48.36 8.11
CA ILE A 70 11.57 -47.05 7.69
C ILE A 70 10.41 -46.14 7.24
N ARG A 71 9.45 -46.65 6.47
CA ARG A 71 8.22 -45.89 6.12
C ARG A 71 7.29 -45.65 7.31
N ALA A 72 7.27 -46.53 8.31
CA ALA A 72 6.48 -46.37 9.53
C ALA A 72 7.19 -45.51 10.58
N THR A 73 8.52 -45.41 10.56
CA THR A 73 9.32 -44.49 11.38
C THR A 73 9.47 -43.12 10.73
N GLU A 74 9.35 -42.98 9.40
CA GLU A 74 9.11 -41.67 8.75
C GLU A 74 7.66 -41.19 8.93
N ALA A 75 6.75 -42.12 9.26
CA ALA A 75 5.47 -41.80 9.89
C ALA A 75 5.61 -41.53 11.40
N GLU A 76 6.83 -41.16 11.85
CA GLU A 76 7.01 -40.29 12.99
C GLU A 76 5.96 -39.19 12.95
N THR A 77 5.30 -39.06 14.08
CA THR A 77 4.12 -38.23 14.28
C THR A 77 4.35 -36.83 13.72
N ILE A 78 3.86 -36.55 12.50
CA ILE A 78 3.71 -35.17 12.03
C ILE A 78 2.70 -34.58 13.01
N GLN A 79 3.22 -33.97 14.06
CA GLN A 79 2.44 -33.32 15.09
C GLN A 79 1.69 -32.22 14.37
N ARG A 80 0.42 -32.49 14.04
CA ARG A 80 -0.36 -31.65 13.14
C ARG A 80 -0.50 -30.28 13.81
N ILE A 81 0.34 -29.32 13.37
CA ILE A 81 0.42 -28.00 14.01
C ILE A 81 -0.98 -27.40 13.97
N LYS A 82 -1.53 -27.12 15.15
CA LYS A 82 -2.86 -26.56 15.29
C LYS A 82 -2.85 -25.13 14.78
N ARG A 83 -3.57 -24.90 13.67
CA ARG A 83 -3.68 -23.59 13.02
C ARG A 83 -4.95 -22.87 13.44
N LYS A 84 -4.84 -21.55 13.64
CA LYS A 84 -5.93 -20.62 13.95
C LYS A 84 -5.95 -19.47 12.96
N ASN A 85 -7.12 -18.86 12.79
CA ASN A 85 -7.27 -17.70 11.93
C ASN A 85 -6.74 -16.47 12.67
N HIS A 86 -5.93 -15.67 12.00
CA HIS A 86 -5.34 -14.45 12.53
C HIS A 86 -5.63 -13.28 11.59
N ALA A 87 -5.80 -12.09 12.16
CA ALA A 87 -5.59 -10.83 11.47
C ALA A 87 -4.14 -10.40 11.70
N MET A 88 -3.50 -9.88 10.66
CA MET A 88 -2.12 -9.39 10.71
C MET A 88 -2.10 -7.96 10.16
N LEU A 89 -1.54 -7.06 10.97
CA LEU A 89 -1.31 -5.66 10.62
C LEU A 89 0.10 -5.49 10.08
N LEU A 90 0.20 -4.89 8.91
CA LEU A 90 1.47 -4.61 8.25
C LEU A 90 1.49 -3.24 7.57
N GLY A 91 2.70 -2.69 7.47
CA GLY A 91 3.02 -1.50 6.69
C GLY A 91 4.09 -1.81 5.64
N TYR A 92 4.10 -1.03 4.57
CA TYR A 92 5.06 -1.15 3.49
C TYR A 92 5.20 0.14 2.67
N VAL A 93 6.40 0.35 2.13
CA VAL A 93 6.66 1.32 1.07
C VAL A 93 6.35 0.65 -0.28
N GLY A 94 5.51 1.28 -1.09
CA GLY A 94 5.06 0.70 -2.36
C GLY A 94 6.05 0.78 -3.52
N LYS A 95 7.12 1.58 -3.39
CA LYS A 95 8.15 1.74 -4.44
C LYS A 95 8.75 0.40 -4.84
N ASP A 96 8.92 0.21 -6.15
CA ASP A 96 9.45 -1.01 -6.79
C ASP A 96 8.56 -2.27 -6.60
N TYR A 97 7.35 -2.13 -6.07
CA TYR A 97 6.35 -3.18 -5.99
C TYR A 97 5.20 -2.95 -6.96
N TYR A 98 4.76 -4.02 -7.60
CA TYR A 98 3.61 -4.04 -8.52
C TYR A 98 2.28 -4.22 -7.79
N GLY A 99 2.18 -3.60 -6.62
CA GLY A 99 1.00 -3.61 -5.75
C GLY A 99 1.02 -4.72 -4.70
N MET A 100 -0.10 -4.83 -3.98
CA MET A 100 -0.23 -5.77 -2.86
C MET A 100 -0.31 -7.23 -3.33
N GLN A 101 -1.21 -7.54 -4.25
CA GLN A 101 -1.60 -8.92 -4.56
C GLN A 101 -0.57 -9.61 -5.46
N ARG A 102 -0.24 -10.88 -5.18
CA ARG A 102 0.59 -11.73 -6.04
C ARG A 102 0.08 -11.77 -7.47
N ASN A 103 1.00 -11.51 -8.41
CA ASN A 103 0.84 -11.69 -9.84
C ASN A 103 2.08 -12.42 -10.37
N PRO A 104 1.96 -13.38 -11.30
CA PRO A 104 3.10 -14.15 -11.81
C PRO A 104 4.23 -13.26 -12.31
N LYS A 105 5.48 -13.58 -11.92
CA LYS A 105 6.72 -12.89 -12.31
C LYS A 105 6.85 -11.42 -11.85
N MET A 106 5.94 -10.93 -11.02
CA MET A 106 5.99 -9.55 -10.51
C MET A 106 6.41 -9.55 -9.05
N LYS A 107 7.26 -8.60 -8.67
CA LYS A 107 7.55 -8.34 -7.25
C LYS A 107 6.34 -7.67 -6.60
N THR A 108 5.74 -8.31 -5.61
CA THR A 108 4.55 -7.81 -4.89
C THR A 108 4.73 -7.95 -3.38
N ILE A 109 3.98 -7.17 -2.61
CA ILE A 109 4.04 -7.22 -1.14
C ILE A 109 3.64 -8.60 -0.62
N GLU A 110 2.60 -9.20 -1.22
CA GLU A 110 2.14 -10.53 -0.86
C GLU A 110 3.15 -11.62 -1.25
N GLU A 111 3.96 -11.42 -2.31
CA GLU A 111 5.05 -12.34 -2.63
C GLU A 111 6.09 -12.40 -1.51
N ASP A 112 6.62 -11.24 -1.10
CA ASP A 112 7.61 -11.13 -0.02
C ASP A 112 7.02 -11.61 1.32
N LEU A 113 5.75 -11.28 1.60
CA LEU A 113 5.08 -11.70 2.84
C LEU A 113 4.98 -13.21 2.96
N VAL A 114 4.44 -13.93 1.96
CA VAL A 114 4.31 -15.39 2.10
C VAL A 114 5.64 -16.12 1.91
N THR A 115 6.63 -15.51 1.25
CA THR A 115 8.03 -15.97 1.29
C THR A 115 8.60 -15.90 2.70
N ALA A 116 8.40 -14.78 3.40
CA ALA A 116 8.83 -14.64 4.80
C ALA A 116 8.11 -15.63 5.73
N LEU A 117 6.81 -15.87 5.52
CA LEU A 117 6.06 -16.89 6.26
C LEU A 117 6.58 -18.31 6.04
N LEU A 118 7.01 -18.64 4.82
CA LEU A 118 7.60 -19.94 4.49
C LEU A 118 8.97 -20.10 5.15
N LYS A 119 9.83 -19.08 5.06
CA LYS A 119 11.16 -19.08 5.69
C LYS A 119 11.09 -19.12 7.22
N ALA A 120 10.03 -18.59 7.80
CA ALA A 120 9.75 -18.63 9.23
C ALA A 120 9.09 -19.95 9.71
N ASP A 121 8.97 -20.96 8.84
CA ASP A 121 8.29 -22.24 9.10
C ASP A 121 6.83 -22.12 9.59
N LEU A 122 6.17 -20.99 9.30
CA LEU A 122 4.77 -20.75 9.68
C LEU A 122 3.81 -21.35 8.65
N ILE A 123 4.25 -21.58 7.41
CA ILE A 123 3.50 -22.23 6.34
C ILE A 123 4.37 -23.28 5.64
N THR A 124 3.75 -24.20 4.90
CA THR A 124 4.45 -25.26 4.15
C THR A 124 4.66 -24.81 2.70
N ALA A 125 5.50 -25.51 1.95
CA ALA A 125 5.63 -25.29 0.50
C ALA A 125 4.29 -25.43 -0.24
N GLU A 126 3.45 -26.40 0.16
CA GLU A 126 2.09 -26.55 -0.39
C GLU A 126 1.23 -25.31 -0.14
N HIS A 127 1.29 -24.73 1.06
CA HIS A 127 0.57 -23.49 1.37
C HIS A 127 1.12 -22.27 0.61
N PHE A 128 2.42 -22.26 0.30
CA PHE A 128 3.05 -21.21 -0.48
C PHE A 128 2.52 -21.21 -1.92
N GLU A 129 2.47 -22.39 -2.56
CA GLU A 129 1.90 -22.57 -3.90
C GLU A 129 0.39 -22.33 -3.92
N ASN A 130 -0.31 -22.72 -2.86
CA ASN A 130 -1.75 -22.56 -2.73
C ASN A 130 -2.15 -21.81 -1.44
N ILE A 131 -2.00 -20.49 -1.46
CA ILE A 131 -2.36 -19.61 -0.34
C ILE A 131 -3.85 -19.67 0.05
N ARG A 132 -4.72 -20.24 -0.80
CA ARG A 132 -6.15 -20.46 -0.47
C ARG A 132 -6.31 -21.52 0.61
N ALA A 133 -5.39 -22.49 0.71
CA ALA A 133 -5.40 -23.53 1.74
C ALA A 133 -5.29 -22.95 3.17
N ILE A 134 -4.62 -21.81 3.31
CA ILE A 134 -4.51 -21.05 4.57
C ILE A 134 -5.52 -19.90 4.66
N ASN A 135 -6.55 -19.86 3.81
CA ASN A 135 -7.56 -18.80 3.77
C ASN A 135 -6.99 -17.37 3.66
N PHE A 136 -5.88 -17.18 2.94
CA PHE A 136 -5.27 -15.85 2.84
C PHE A 136 -6.20 -14.82 2.17
N GLN A 137 -6.46 -13.71 2.86
CA GLN A 137 -7.26 -12.57 2.37
C GLN A 137 -6.59 -11.26 2.75
N ARG A 138 -6.84 -10.21 1.96
CA ARG A 138 -6.31 -8.87 2.16
C ARG A 138 -7.45 -7.85 2.16
N ALA A 139 -7.37 -6.87 3.05
CA ALA A 139 -8.42 -5.86 3.21
C ALA A 139 -8.45 -4.85 2.07
N ALA A 140 -7.29 -4.52 1.51
CA ALA A 140 -7.14 -3.66 0.35
C ALA A 140 -6.15 -4.24 -0.67
N ARG A 141 -6.42 -4.01 -1.95
CA ARG A 141 -5.47 -4.25 -3.04
C ARG A 141 -4.92 -2.89 -3.44
N THR A 142 -3.73 -2.56 -2.96
CA THR A 142 -3.05 -1.32 -3.36
C THR A 142 -2.43 -1.48 -4.74
N ASP A 143 -2.48 -0.42 -5.54
CA ASP A 143 -1.93 -0.38 -6.90
C ASP A 143 -0.38 -0.37 -6.88
N LYS A 144 0.25 -0.49 -8.06
CA LYS A 144 1.70 -0.34 -8.23
C LYS A 144 2.20 0.98 -7.61
N GLY A 145 3.26 0.91 -6.81
CA GLY A 145 3.86 2.07 -6.16
C GLY A 145 3.12 2.60 -4.91
N VAL A 146 1.89 2.13 -4.64
CA VAL A 146 1.07 2.65 -3.53
C VAL A 146 1.51 2.05 -2.20
N SER A 147 1.77 2.91 -1.22
CA SER A 147 2.20 2.50 0.13
C SER A 147 1.00 2.16 1.03
N ALA A 148 1.27 1.49 2.15
CA ALA A 148 0.28 1.30 3.20
C ALA A 148 0.96 1.34 4.56
N ILE A 149 0.33 1.98 5.54
CA ILE A 149 0.81 1.95 6.92
C ILE A 149 -0.02 1.03 7.81
N ARG A 150 -1.28 0.78 7.46
CA ARG A 150 -2.16 -0.14 8.19
C ARG A 150 -2.94 -1.08 7.27
N GLN A 151 -2.23 -1.82 6.42
CA GLN A 151 -2.85 -2.92 5.70
C GLN A 151 -3.20 -4.03 6.67
N ILE A 152 -4.33 -4.71 6.43
CA ILE A 152 -4.74 -5.89 7.20
C ILE A 152 -4.88 -7.08 6.27
N VAL A 153 -4.23 -8.18 6.62
CA VAL A 153 -4.46 -9.50 6.01
C VAL A 153 -5.06 -10.45 7.03
N SER A 154 -5.76 -11.48 6.55
CA SER A 154 -6.22 -12.59 7.41
C SER A 154 -5.84 -13.92 6.80
N LEU A 155 -5.35 -14.84 7.64
CA LEU A 155 -4.83 -16.13 7.22
C LEU A 155 -4.72 -17.10 8.41
N LYS A 156 -4.62 -18.40 8.11
CA LYS A 156 -4.42 -19.46 9.10
C LYS A 156 -2.94 -19.70 9.37
N LEU A 157 -2.53 -19.42 10.61
CA LEU A 157 -1.15 -19.62 11.09
C LEU A 157 -1.16 -20.55 12.31
N PRO A 158 0.00 -21.13 12.71
CA PRO A 158 0.16 -21.78 14.00
C PRO A 158 -0.38 -20.90 15.15
N GLU A 159 -0.98 -21.52 16.17
CA GLU A 159 -1.63 -20.79 17.28
C GLU A 159 -0.68 -19.83 18.02
N LYS A 160 0.62 -20.15 18.07
CA LYS A 160 1.68 -19.25 18.54
C LYS A 160 2.48 -18.79 17.34
N SER A 161 2.17 -17.59 16.82
CA SER A 161 2.91 -16.96 15.72
C SER A 161 3.47 -15.63 16.20
N ASP A 162 4.78 -15.45 16.04
CA ASP A 162 5.49 -14.23 16.44
C ASP A 162 5.83 -13.40 15.20
N LYS A 163 5.46 -12.11 15.24
CA LYS A 163 5.82 -11.15 14.19
C LYS A 163 7.33 -11.01 14.01
N THR A 164 8.12 -11.19 15.07
CA THR A 164 9.58 -11.01 15.08
C THR A 164 10.26 -11.96 14.11
N VAL A 165 9.87 -13.25 14.10
CA VAL A 165 10.44 -14.25 13.20
C VAL A 165 10.07 -13.98 11.74
N ILE A 166 8.84 -13.52 11.48
CA ILE A 166 8.42 -13.11 10.13
C ILE A 166 9.27 -11.92 9.66
N ASN A 167 9.44 -10.94 10.54
CA ASN A 167 10.14 -9.70 10.27
C ASN A 167 11.65 -9.87 9.98
N GLN A 168 12.28 -10.95 10.45
CA GLN A 168 13.68 -11.30 10.13
C GLN A 168 13.86 -11.71 8.65
N HIS A 169 12.78 -12.12 7.99
CA HIS A 169 12.79 -12.54 6.59
C HIS A 169 12.14 -11.53 5.64
N LEU A 170 11.65 -10.40 6.16
CA LEU A 170 11.12 -9.30 5.38
C LEU A 170 12.19 -8.24 5.13
N PRO A 171 12.18 -7.59 3.95
CA PRO A 171 13.00 -6.40 3.75
C PRO A 171 12.53 -5.26 4.66
N ASP A 172 13.41 -4.31 4.97
CA ASP A 172 13.10 -3.22 5.92
C ASP A 172 11.93 -2.33 5.48
N VAL A 173 11.64 -2.30 4.17
CA VAL A 173 10.51 -1.56 3.59
C VAL A 173 9.16 -2.26 3.75
N ILE A 174 9.11 -3.44 4.38
CA ILE A 174 7.88 -4.16 4.75
C ILE A 174 7.98 -4.59 6.22
N ARG A 175 6.96 -4.27 7.03
CA ARG A 175 6.97 -4.59 8.46
C ARG A 175 5.63 -5.12 8.93
N VAL A 176 5.64 -6.24 9.66
CA VAL A 176 4.48 -6.72 10.42
C VAL A 176 4.51 -6.10 11.81
N PHE A 177 3.47 -5.32 12.14
CA PHE A 177 3.36 -4.61 13.42
C PHE A 177 2.63 -5.44 14.48
N GLY A 178 1.67 -6.28 14.08
CA GLY A 178 0.86 -7.04 15.01
C GLY A 178 0.17 -8.24 14.37
N ILE A 179 -0.12 -9.25 15.19
CA ILE A 179 -0.89 -10.44 14.81
C ILE A 179 -1.89 -10.68 15.94
N LYS A 180 -3.19 -10.70 15.62
CA LYS A 180 -4.26 -10.99 16.57
C LYS A 180 -5.05 -12.19 16.13
N ARG A 181 -5.37 -13.08 17.07
CA ARG A 181 -6.30 -14.19 16.80
C ARG A 181 -7.70 -13.64 16.59
N VAL A 182 -8.39 -14.19 15.59
CA VAL A 182 -9.75 -13.79 15.22
C VAL A 182 -10.66 -15.00 15.11
N THR A 183 -11.97 -14.74 14.96
CA THR A 183 -12.95 -15.80 14.78
C THR A 183 -12.59 -16.68 13.57
N LYS A 184 -13.03 -17.95 13.60
CA LYS A 184 -12.78 -18.90 12.50
C LYS A 184 -13.28 -18.40 11.14
N GLY A 185 -14.38 -17.65 11.15
CA GLY A 185 -15.01 -17.08 9.95
C GLY A 185 -14.46 -15.72 9.54
N PHE A 186 -13.50 -15.15 10.29
CA PHE A 186 -13.02 -13.80 9.99
C PHE A 186 -12.39 -13.71 8.59
N ASN A 187 -12.80 -12.69 7.85
CA ASN A 187 -12.26 -12.38 6.53
C ASN A 187 -11.97 -10.88 6.45
N SER A 188 -10.68 -10.53 6.36
CA SER A 188 -10.21 -9.14 6.35
C SER A 188 -10.85 -8.30 5.24
N LYS A 189 -11.15 -8.88 4.08
CA LYS A 189 -11.80 -8.18 2.97
C LYS A 189 -13.28 -7.91 3.24
N ASN A 190 -14.01 -8.96 3.62
CA ASN A 190 -15.46 -8.97 3.62
C ASN A 190 -16.07 -8.32 4.88
N GLN A 191 -15.33 -8.30 5.98
CA GLN A 191 -15.77 -7.67 7.23
C GLN A 191 -15.17 -6.28 7.45
N CYS A 192 -14.47 -5.73 6.45
CA CYS A 192 -13.99 -4.37 6.49
C CYS A 192 -15.11 -3.39 6.12
N ASP A 193 -15.36 -2.43 7.01
CA ASP A 193 -16.46 -1.47 6.93
C ASP A 193 -16.11 -0.27 6.03
N ALA A 194 -14.86 0.20 6.14
CA ALA A 194 -14.34 1.33 5.40
C ALA A 194 -12.81 1.29 5.33
N ARG A 195 -12.23 2.10 4.43
CA ARG A 195 -10.80 2.38 4.38
C ARG A 195 -10.58 3.88 4.43
N THR A 196 -9.53 4.29 5.13
CA THR A 196 -9.02 5.67 5.07
C THR A 196 -7.69 5.67 4.34
N TYR A 197 -7.60 6.49 3.32
CA TYR A 197 -6.36 6.77 2.60
C TYR A 197 -5.95 8.22 2.83
N ARG A 198 -4.65 8.46 2.82
CA ARG A 198 -4.08 9.80 2.68
C ARG A 198 -3.33 9.91 1.37
N TYR A 199 -3.45 11.07 0.74
CA TYR A 199 -2.68 11.44 -0.43
C TYR A 199 -1.83 12.66 -0.07
N ILE A 200 -0.52 12.48 -0.01
CA ILE A 200 0.45 13.53 0.31
C ILE A 200 0.99 14.07 -1.01
N ILE A 201 0.81 15.36 -1.25
CA ILE A 201 1.16 16.00 -2.52
C ILE A 201 1.69 17.41 -2.27
N PRO A 202 2.67 17.92 -3.05
CA PRO A 202 3.06 19.31 -2.97
C PRO A 202 1.87 20.25 -3.15
N SER A 203 1.77 21.28 -2.33
CA SER A 203 0.62 22.18 -2.35
C SER A 203 0.51 22.99 -3.64
N PHE A 204 1.63 23.21 -4.36
CA PHE A 204 1.65 23.85 -5.67
C PHE A 204 0.80 23.11 -6.72
N ALA A 205 0.46 21.83 -6.50
CA ALA A 205 -0.48 21.11 -7.34
C ALA A 205 -1.84 21.84 -7.43
N PHE A 206 -2.24 22.56 -6.38
CA PHE A 206 -3.49 23.30 -6.29
C PHE A 206 -3.37 24.79 -6.62
N ALA A 207 -2.20 25.26 -7.06
CA ALA A 207 -2.03 26.64 -7.48
C ALA A 207 -2.95 26.95 -8.68
N SER A 208 -3.82 27.94 -8.51
CA SER A 208 -4.75 28.37 -9.56
C SER A 208 -4.00 28.93 -10.77
N GLU A 209 -4.54 28.68 -11.95
CA GLU A 209 -4.02 29.23 -13.20
C GLU A 209 -5.04 30.19 -13.80
N ASP A 210 -4.55 31.12 -14.63
CA ASP A 210 -5.41 31.96 -15.46
C ASP A 210 -5.87 31.15 -16.68
N PRO A 211 -7.17 30.84 -16.81
CA PRO A 211 -7.69 30.06 -17.93
C PRO A 211 -7.38 30.65 -19.30
N SER A 212 -7.21 31.98 -19.39
CA SER A 212 -6.90 32.65 -20.66
C SER A 212 -5.47 32.39 -21.15
N SER A 213 -4.58 31.97 -20.24
CA SER A 213 -3.18 31.66 -20.53
C SER A 213 -2.92 30.16 -20.78
N LEU A 214 -3.92 29.31 -20.52
CA LEU A 214 -3.77 27.87 -20.54
C LEU A 214 -4.05 27.30 -21.95
N LYS A 215 -3.00 26.80 -22.60
CA LYS A 215 -3.13 25.97 -23.80
C LYS A 215 -3.59 24.56 -23.42
N LEU A 216 -4.43 23.94 -24.24
CA LEU A 216 -4.99 22.60 -24.01
C LEU A 216 -4.76 21.69 -25.23
N GLY A 217 -4.70 20.38 -25.00
CA GLY A 217 -4.58 19.38 -26.07
C GLY A 217 -3.31 19.53 -26.91
N GLU A 218 -3.44 19.45 -28.23
CA GLU A 218 -2.32 19.44 -29.19
C GLU A 218 -1.52 20.75 -29.23
N GLU A 219 -2.07 21.86 -28.71
CA GLU A 219 -1.39 23.16 -28.67
C GLU A 219 -0.35 23.26 -27.55
N VAL A 220 -0.32 22.28 -26.65
CA VAL A 220 0.56 22.27 -25.48
C VAL A 220 1.99 21.90 -25.91
N ASN A 221 2.93 22.82 -25.68
CA ASN A 221 4.34 22.52 -25.75
C ASN A 221 4.86 22.15 -24.35
N GLU A 222 5.34 20.92 -24.17
CA GLU A 222 5.76 20.40 -22.86
C GLU A 222 6.91 21.20 -22.23
N ASP A 223 7.90 21.64 -23.03
CA ASP A 223 9.04 22.42 -22.54
C ASP A 223 8.62 23.82 -22.07
N GLU A 224 7.73 24.47 -22.82
CA GLU A 224 7.12 25.75 -22.45
C GLU A 224 6.30 25.58 -21.18
N ARG A 225 5.48 24.52 -21.10
CA ARG A 225 4.64 24.21 -19.95
C ARG A 225 5.47 23.94 -18.70
N MET A 226 6.56 23.19 -18.81
CA MET A 226 7.50 22.97 -17.72
C MET A 226 8.07 24.30 -17.20
N LYS A 227 8.52 25.19 -18.10
CA LYS A 227 9.04 26.52 -17.71
C LYS A 227 7.99 27.37 -17.00
N GLN A 228 6.74 27.34 -17.45
CA GLN A 228 5.63 28.03 -16.79
C GLN A 228 5.41 27.48 -15.38
N LEU A 229 5.36 26.15 -15.23
CA LEU A 229 5.11 25.51 -13.93
C LEU A 229 6.24 25.69 -12.91
N LEU A 230 7.47 26.00 -13.35
CA LEU A 230 8.59 26.30 -12.46
C LEU A 230 8.43 27.63 -11.71
N THR A 231 7.51 28.50 -12.15
CA THR A 231 7.28 29.81 -11.54
C THR A 231 5.79 30.03 -11.26
N ILE A 232 5.43 30.39 -10.03
CA ILE A 232 4.06 30.73 -9.62
C ILE A 232 4.10 32.15 -9.05
N ASP A 233 3.26 33.04 -9.60
CA ASP A 233 3.21 34.46 -9.22
C ASP A 233 4.58 35.16 -9.19
N GLY A 234 5.43 34.84 -10.17
CA GLY A 234 6.79 35.40 -10.30
C GLY A 234 7.83 34.84 -9.32
N ARG A 235 7.50 33.79 -8.55
CA ARG A 235 8.41 33.12 -7.60
C ARG A 235 8.63 31.66 -7.96
N PRO A 236 9.73 31.04 -7.54
CA PRO A 236 9.92 29.59 -7.71
C PRO A 236 8.74 28.79 -7.18
N TYR A 237 8.30 27.77 -7.92
CA TYR A 237 7.15 26.94 -7.54
C TYR A 237 7.28 26.28 -6.15
N THR A 238 8.50 26.03 -5.70
CA THR A 238 8.81 25.50 -4.36
C THR A 238 8.39 26.44 -3.23
N ASP A 239 8.31 27.75 -3.51
CA ASP A 239 7.95 28.78 -2.54
C ASP A 239 6.44 28.94 -2.38
N TYR A 240 5.64 28.28 -3.24
CA TYR A 240 4.19 28.32 -3.17
C TYR A 240 3.69 27.81 -1.81
N ARG A 241 2.72 28.51 -1.25
CA ARG A 241 2.00 28.11 -0.03
C ARG A 241 0.50 28.20 -0.29
N LEU A 242 -0.23 27.19 0.15
CA LEU A 242 -1.68 27.15 0.05
C LEU A 242 -2.27 28.19 1.02
N SER A 243 -2.87 29.24 0.47
CA SER A 243 -3.51 30.26 1.32
C SER A 243 -4.73 29.69 2.04
N PRO A 244 -5.18 30.28 3.15
CA PRO A 244 -6.42 29.89 3.82
C PRO A 244 -7.63 29.87 2.88
N GLU A 245 -7.74 30.86 1.99
CA GLU A 245 -8.83 30.96 1.01
C GLU A 245 -8.76 29.85 -0.04
N SER A 246 -7.55 29.54 -0.53
CA SER A 246 -7.34 28.43 -1.45
C SER A 246 -7.61 27.08 -0.78
N LEU A 247 -7.27 26.92 0.50
CA LEU A 247 -7.56 25.73 1.29
C LEU A 247 -9.07 25.55 1.52
N ASP A 248 -9.79 26.62 1.82
CA ASP A 248 -11.25 26.60 1.97
C ASP A 248 -11.95 26.24 0.65
N ARG A 249 -11.45 26.80 -0.47
CA ARG A 249 -11.90 26.42 -1.81
C ARG A 249 -11.62 24.96 -2.11
N LEU A 250 -10.40 24.47 -1.84
CA LEU A 250 -10.02 23.07 -2.03
C LEU A 250 -10.92 22.13 -1.22
N ASN A 251 -11.18 22.43 0.05
CA ASN A 251 -12.09 21.64 0.89
C ASN A 251 -13.54 21.68 0.40
N SER A 252 -13.99 22.81 -0.14
CA SER A 252 -15.32 22.92 -0.76
C SER A 252 -15.43 22.01 -2.00
N ILE A 253 -14.38 21.94 -2.82
CA ILE A 253 -14.30 21.04 -4.00
C ILE A 253 -14.29 19.57 -3.55
N LEU A 254 -13.44 19.21 -2.59
CA LEU A 254 -13.33 17.83 -2.07
C LEU A 254 -14.66 17.30 -1.54
N LYS A 255 -15.41 18.17 -0.85
CA LYS A 255 -16.73 17.86 -0.28
C LYS A 255 -17.77 17.47 -1.33
N LEU A 256 -17.65 17.94 -2.57
CA LEU A 256 -18.56 17.58 -3.67
C LEU A 256 -18.52 16.08 -4.01
N LEU A 257 -17.44 15.38 -3.65
CA LEU A 257 -17.31 13.93 -3.85
C LEU A 257 -17.88 13.10 -2.69
N GLU A 258 -18.25 13.72 -1.56
CA GLU A 258 -18.88 13.04 -0.43
C GLU A 258 -20.28 12.54 -0.79
N GLY A 259 -20.68 11.41 -0.20
CA GLY A 259 -21.97 10.81 -0.48
C GLY A 259 -21.90 9.61 -1.43
N SER A 260 -23.08 9.19 -1.90
CA SER A 260 -23.24 8.03 -2.76
C SER A 260 -23.36 8.45 -4.22
N HIS A 261 -22.32 8.24 -5.00
CA HIS A 261 -22.26 8.62 -6.42
C HIS A 261 -21.90 7.45 -7.33
N ASN A 262 -22.08 7.65 -8.62
CA ASN A 262 -21.64 6.72 -9.65
C ASN A 262 -20.22 7.08 -10.11
N PHE A 263 -19.23 6.34 -9.63
CA PHE A 263 -17.81 6.62 -9.90
C PHE A 263 -17.28 5.93 -11.17
N HIS A 264 -18.12 5.61 -12.16
CA HIS A 264 -17.69 4.87 -13.35
C HIS A 264 -16.54 5.57 -14.09
N ASN A 265 -16.53 6.91 -14.19
CA ASN A 265 -15.45 7.67 -14.84
C ASN A 265 -14.14 7.67 -14.05
N PHE A 266 -14.22 7.45 -12.73
CA PHE A 266 -13.08 7.38 -11.84
C PHE A 266 -12.45 5.99 -11.79
N THR A 267 -12.73 5.10 -12.74
CA THR A 267 -12.08 3.79 -12.83
C THR A 267 -11.98 3.35 -14.28
N SER A 268 -11.09 2.41 -14.56
CA SER A 268 -11.01 1.74 -15.86
C SER A 268 -12.01 0.59 -15.94
N LYS A 269 -12.48 0.26 -17.14
CA LYS A 269 -13.25 -0.96 -17.47
C LYS A 269 -14.59 -1.14 -16.72
N VAL A 270 -15.20 -0.05 -16.25
CA VAL A 270 -16.54 -0.06 -15.63
C VAL A 270 -17.48 0.84 -16.43
N LYS A 271 -18.61 0.30 -16.88
CA LYS A 271 -19.61 1.04 -17.67
C LYS A 271 -20.49 1.92 -16.75
N PRO A 272 -21.11 3.00 -17.25
CA PRO A 272 -21.95 3.89 -16.45
C PRO A 272 -23.08 3.18 -15.69
N LEU A 273 -23.72 2.19 -16.31
CA LEU A 273 -24.85 1.47 -15.68
C LEU A 273 -24.43 0.28 -14.80
N ASP A 274 -23.13 0.03 -14.64
CA ASP A 274 -22.65 -1.07 -13.81
C ASP A 274 -22.91 -0.75 -12.32
N PRO A 275 -23.68 -1.56 -11.58
CA PRO A 275 -23.94 -1.32 -10.16
C PRO A 275 -22.66 -1.24 -9.32
N ARG A 276 -21.59 -1.90 -9.77
CA ARG A 276 -20.27 -1.82 -9.14
C ARG A 276 -19.63 -0.44 -9.26
N ALA A 277 -20.16 0.49 -10.04
CA ALA A 277 -19.66 1.85 -10.09
C ALA A 277 -20.13 2.70 -8.91
N LYS A 278 -21.24 2.32 -8.26
CA LYS A 278 -21.79 3.06 -7.13
C LYS A 278 -20.90 2.91 -5.90
N ARG A 279 -20.39 4.02 -5.38
CA ARG A 279 -19.52 4.05 -4.19
C ARG A 279 -19.96 5.13 -3.22
N TYR A 280 -19.62 4.92 -1.95
CA TYR A 280 -19.93 5.84 -0.87
C TYR A 280 -18.64 6.39 -0.26
N ILE A 281 -18.44 7.69 -0.45
CA ILE A 281 -17.39 8.46 0.22
C ILE A 281 -18.00 9.02 1.51
N ILE A 282 -17.39 8.67 2.63
CA ILE A 282 -17.84 9.07 3.97
C ILE A 282 -17.36 10.48 4.28
N SER A 283 -16.10 10.78 3.95
CA SER A 283 -15.52 12.12 4.10
C SER A 283 -14.34 12.30 3.14
N PHE A 284 -14.11 13.53 2.68
CA PHE A 284 -12.93 13.89 1.91
C PHE A 284 -12.53 15.35 2.18
N SER A 285 -11.33 15.56 2.72
CA SER A 285 -10.81 16.90 3.04
C SER A 285 -9.28 16.97 2.98
N CYS A 286 -8.75 18.19 2.85
CA CYS A 286 -7.35 18.49 3.12
C CYS A 286 -7.21 18.78 4.62
N THR A 287 -6.57 17.86 5.35
CA THR A 287 -6.58 17.87 6.82
C THR A 287 -5.48 18.74 7.43
N GLU A 288 -4.32 18.84 6.78
CA GLU A 288 -3.18 19.62 7.24
C GLU A 288 -2.24 19.94 6.06
N THR A 289 -1.43 20.99 6.21
CA THR A 289 -0.25 21.25 5.38
C THR A 289 1.00 21.26 6.25
N PHE A 290 2.15 20.94 5.66
CA PHE A 290 3.44 21.02 6.32
C PHE A 290 4.55 21.37 5.32
N VAL A 291 5.66 21.95 5.79
CA VAL A 291 6.81 22.30 4.96
C VAL A 291 7.96 21.34 5.23
N SER A 292 8.53 20.76 4.18
CA SER A 292 9.78 19.99 4.23
C SER A 292 10.70 20.42 3.10
N ASN A 293 11.98 20.63 3.42
CA ASN A 293 12.99 21.03 2.43
C ASN A 293 12.59 22.26 1.59
N GLY A 294 11.92 23.23 2.21
CA GLY A 294 11.46 24.46 1.55
C GLY A 294 10.17 24.33 0.74
N MET A 295 9.67 23.11 0.51
CA MET A 295 8.43 22.85 -0.23
C MET A 295 7.28 22.52 0.72
N GLU A 296 6.10 23.10 0.48
CA GLU A 296 4.90 22.75 1.25
C GLU A 296 4.17 21.56 0.62
N PHE A 297 3.68 20.67 1.47
CA PHE A 297 2.87 19.51 1.14
C PHE A 297 1.49 19.63 1.80
N ALA A 298 0.46 19.22 1.08
CA ALA A 298 -0.90 19.08 1.56
C ALA A 298 -1.24 17.60 1.77
N ILE A 299 -2.00 17.29 2.83
CA ILE A 299 -2.48 15.95 3.14
C ILE A 299 -3.97 15.88 2.85
N LEU A 300 -4.34 15.23 1.74
CA LEU A 300 -5.73 14.92 1.45
C LEU A 300 -6.11 13.60 2.14
N GLU A 301 -7.13 13.58 2.99
CA GLU A 301 -7.65 12.38 3.64
C GLU A 301 -9.02 12.01 3.08
N VAL A 302 -9.15 10.80 2.54
CA VAL A 302 -10.42 10.24 2.07
C VAL A 302 -10.79 9.01 2.87
N LYS A 303 -12.00 9.00 3.43
CA LYS A 303 -12.62 7.82 4.03
C LYS A 303 -13.77 7.37 3.16
N GLY A 304 -13.79 6.10 2.78
CA GLY A 304 -14.87 5.52 1.97
C GLY A 304 -15.12 4.05 2.33
N GLN A 305 -16.32 3.55 2.03
CA GLN A 305 -16.66 2.15 2.30
C GLN A 305 -15.79 1.19 1.48
N SER A 306 -15.64 1.50 0.20
CA SER A 306 -14.80 0.75 -0.73
C SER A 306 -14.35 1.66 -1.87
N PHE A 307 -13.27 1.27 -2.54
CA PHE A 307 -12.71 2.00 -3.68
C PHE A 307 -12.47 1.03 -4.84
N MET A 308 -12.68 1.51 -6.06
CA MET A 308 -12.34 0.82 -7.31
C MET A 308 -10.86 1.04 -7.67
N LEU A 309 -10.39 0.28 -8.65
CA LEU A 309 -9.07 0.45 -9.24
C LEU A 309 -8.88 1.91 -9.69
N HIS A 310 -7.76 2.52 -9.28
CA HIS A 310 -7.40 3.92 -9.59
C HIS A 310 -8.35 5.01 -9.07
N GLN A 311 -9.43 4.66 -8.35
CA GLN A 311 -10.49 5.61 -8.00
C GLN A 311 -9.99 6.86 -7.28
N ILE A 312 -9.21 6.68 -6.22
CA ILE A 312 -8.69 7.81 -5.44
C ILE A 312 -7.77 8.68 -6.29
N ARG A 313 -6.89 8.08 -7.11
CA ARG A 313 -5.93 8.81 -7.95
C ARG A 313 -6.63 9.59 -9.07
N LYS A 314 -7.69 9.04 -9.66
CA LYS A 314 -8.54 9.76 -10.62
C LYS A 314 -9.34 10.88 -9.96
N MET A 315 -9.86 10.65 -8.74
CA MET A 315 -10.52 11.70 -7.96
C MET A 315 -9.56 12.86 -7.71
N VAL A 316 -8.35 12.56 -7.22
CA VAL A 316 -7.30 13.57 -6.96
C VAL A 316 -6.91 14.32 -8.23
N ALA A 317 -6.73 13.64 -9.36
CA ALA A 317 -6.43 14.30 -10.63
C ALA A 317 -7.52 15.29 -11.06
N PHE A 318 -8.79 14.88 -10.93
CA PHE A 318 -9.94 15.72 -11.24
C PHE A 318 -10.01 16.95 -10.31
N ILE A 319 -9.80 16.75 -9.01
CA ILE A 319 -9.75 17.84 -8.02
C ILE A 319 -8.64 18.83 -8.35
N ILE A 320 -7.47 18.36 -8.76
CA ILE A 320 -6.36 19.22 -9.19
C ILE A 320 -6.79 20.05 -10.40
N ALA A 321 -7.39 19.45 -11.43
CA ALA A 321 -7.84 20.19 -12.61
C ALA A 321 -8.87 21.29 -12.26
N VAL A 322 -9.83 21.01 -11.37
CA VAL A 322 -10.78 22.02 -10.87
C VAL A 322 -10.07 23.09 -10.03
N ALA A 323 -9.17 22.68 -9.13
CA ALA A 323 -8.45 23.59 -8.24
C ALA A 323 -7.58 24.58 -9.03
N ARG A 324 -6.98 24.11 -10.13
CA ARG A 324 -6.15 24.91 -11.04
C ARG A 324 -6.95 25.79 -12.02
N ASN A 325 -8.28 25.76 -11.97
CA ASN A 325 -9.18 26.41 -12.94
C ASN A 325 -9.07 25.88 -14.38
N MET A 326 -8.59 24.64 -14.58
CA MET A 326 -8.54 24.03 -15.91
C MET A 326 -9.93 23.58 -16.37
N ILE A 327 -10.77 23.16 -15.42
CA ILE A 327 -12.15 22.77 -15.66
C ILE A 327 -13.08 23.39 -14.61
N PRO A 328 -14.36 23.67 -14.94
CA PRO A 328 -15.34 24.16 -13.99
C PRO A 328 -15.63 23.12 -12.87
N GLN A 329 -16.04 23.60 -11.70
CA GLN A 329 -16.41 22.71 -10.58
C GLN A 329 -17.66 21.87 -10.89
N GLU A 330 -18.53 22.39 -11.76
CA GLU A 330 -19.79 21.76 -12.18
C GLU A 330 -19.53 20.43 -12.92
N THR A 331 -18.35 20.28 -13.54
CA THR A 331 -17.94 19.05 -14.22
C THR A 331 -17.81 17.87 -13.25
N ILE A 332 -17.68 18.08 -11.93
CA ILE A 332 -17.69 16.99 -10.95
C ILE A 332 -19.05 16.28 -10.93
N ASP A 333 -20.14 17.04 -10.94
CA ASP A 333 -21.50 16.48 -10.94
C ASP A 333 -21.81 15.80 -12.28
N GLU A 334 -21.36 16.40 -13.39
CA GLU A 334 -21.44 15.79 -14.72
C GLU A 334 -20.69 14.46 -14.79
N ALA A 335 -19.49 14.37 -14.20
CA ALA A 335 -18.68 13.16 -14.19
C ALA A 335 -19.36 11.96 -13.51
N PHE A 336 -20.35 12.20 -12.64
CA PHE A 336 -21.17 11.15 -12.01
C PHE A 336 -22.41 10.77 -12.83
N LYS A 337 -22.87 11.64 -13.72
CA LYS A 337 -24.18 11.51 -14.40
C LYS A 337 -24.05 11.14 -15.87
N THR A 338 -22.98 11.60 -16.52
CA THR A 338 -22.80 11.38 -17.95
C THR A 338 -22.71 9.89 -18.29
N MET A 339 -23.26 9.52 -19.44
CA MET A 339 -23.14 8.16 -19.98
C MET A 339 -21.83 7.98 -20.75
N ASP A 340 -21.17 9.09 -21.06
CA ASP A 340 -19.92 9.11 -21.80
C ASP A 340 -18.73 8.79 -20.89
N LYS A 341 -17.61 8.41 -21.53
CA LYS A 341 -16.36 8.20 -20.83
C LYS A 341 -15.52 9.46 -20.84
N LEU A 342 -15.33 10.01 -19.64
CA LEU A 342 -14.43 11.14 -19.44
C LEU A 342 -12.98 10.67 -19.44
N ASP A 343 -12.15 11.44 -20.14
CA ASP A 343 -10.72 11.28 -20.14
C ASP A 343 -10.09 11.88 -18.88
N ILE A 344 -10.09 11.10 -17.80
CA ILE A 344 -9.53 11.50 -16.51
C ILE A 344 -8.17 10.80 -16.31
N PRO A 345 -7.06 11.56 -16.16
CA PRO A 345 -5.75 11.00 -15.90
C PRO A 345 -5.67 10.36 -14.52
N ILE A 346 -4.63 9.57 -14.31
CA ILE A 346 -4.36 8.96 -13.01
C ILE A 346 -3.23 9.76 -12.35
N ALA A 347 -3.51 10.43 -11.22
CA ALA A 347 -2.48 11.12 -10.45
C ALA A 347 -1.36 10.16 -10.02
N PRO A 348 -0.12 10.61 -9.70
CA PRO A 348 0.98 9.73 -9.30
C PRO A 348 0.62 8.75 -8.16
N SER A 349 1.26 7.58 -8.10
CA SER A 349 1.04 6.66 -6.97
C SER A 349 1.84 7.03 -5.72
N LEU A 350 2.93 7.80 -5.89
CA LEU A 350 3.89 8.16 -4.84
C LEU A 350 3.22 8.67 -3.56
N GLY A 351 2.30 9.63 -3.69
CA GLY A 351 1.64 10.28 -2.56
C GLY A 351 0.56 9.44 -1.87
N LEU A 352 0.10 8.34 -2.48
CA LEU A 352 -1.04 7.59 -1.96
C LEU A 352 -0.62 6.54 -0.92
N CYS A 353 -1.25 6.58 0.25
CA CYS A 353 -1.03 5.65 1.34
C CYS A 353 -2.36 5.14 1.94
N LEU A 354 -2.50 3.82 2.10
CA LEU A 354 -3.56 3.25 2.93
C LEU A 354 -3.23 3.48 4.41
N CYS A 355 -4.01 4.32 5.08
CA CYS A 355 -3.76 4.73 6.46
C CYS A 355 -4.55 3.95 7.50
N HIS A 356 -5.75 3.47 7.16
CA HIS A 356 -6.56 2.72 8.10
C HIS A 356 -7.53 1.77 7.40
N VAL A 357 -7.76 0.60 8.00
CA VAL A 357 -8.79 -0.36 7.60
C VAL A 357 -9.74 -0.52 8.79
N HIS A 358 -11.00 -0.10 8.61
CA HIS A 358 -11.98 -0.01 9.69
C HIS A 358 -12.71 -1.35 9.86
N TYR A 359 -12.81 -1.82 11.10
CA TYR A 359 -13.49 -3.06 11.52
C TYR A 359 -14.43 -2.79 12.71
N ASP A 360 -15.05 -1.61 12.76
CA ASP A 360 -15.93 -1.15 13.83
C ASP A 360 -17.05 -2.16 14.11
N ASN A 361 -17.65 -2.73 13.06
CA ASN A 361 -18.72 -3.71 13.20
C ASN A 361 -18.24 -5.04 13.77
N TYR A 362 -17.03 -5.47 13.40
CA TYR A 362 -16.39 -6.64 14.00
C TYR A 362 -16.12 -6.40 15.48
N GLY A 363 -15.55 -5.23 15.83
CA GLY A 363 -15.28 -4.83 17.21
C GLY A 363 -16.53 -4.80 18.07
N LYS A 364 -17.62 -4.21 17.57
CA LYS A 364 -18.93 -4.19 18.26
C LYS A 364 -19.50 -5.60 18.48
N ARG A 365 -19.29 -6.51 17.53
CA ARG A 365 -19.88 -7.86 17.59
C ARG A 365 -19.11 -8.83 18.48
N TYR A 366 -17.79 -8.75 18.50
CA TYR A 366 -16.93 -9.75 19.15
C TYR A 366 -16.04 -9.18 20.25
N GLY A 367 -15.86 -7.86 20.35
CA GLY A 367 -14.91 -7.26 21.29
C GLY A 367 -15.27 -7.41 22.77
N THR A 368 -16.49 -7.86 23.09
CA THR A 368 -16.97 -8.05 24.47
C THR A 368 -17.24 -9.51 24.82
N ASP A 369 -16.89 -10.46 23.95
CA ASP A 369 -17.20 -11.88 24.17
C ASP A 369 -16.19 -12.62 25.06
N GLY A 370 -15.11 -11.94 25.48
CA GLY A 370 -14.06 -12.49 26.34
C GLY A 370 -13.13 -13.50 25.66
N LEU A 371 -13.34 -13.78 24.37
CA LEU A 371 -12.59 -14.76 23.58
C LEU A 371 -11.83 -14.11 22.42
N HIS A 372 -12.34 -13.03 21.85
CA HIS A 372 -11.77 -12.34 20.70
C HIS A 372 -11.38 -10.91 21.04
N GLU A 373 -10.23 -10.49 20.53
CA GLU A 373 -9.76 -9.12 20.67
C GLU A 373 -10.36 -8.21 19.59
N THR A 374 -10.47 -6.93 19.91
CA THR A 374 -10.71 -5.87 18.92
C THR A 374 -9.46 -5.65 18.07
N LEU A 375 -9.68 -5.16 16.84
CA LEU A 375 -8.62 -4.84 15.88
C LEU A 375 -8.28 -3.34 15.95
N ASP A 376 -8.00 -2.81 17.14
CA ASP A 376 -7.63 -1.39 17.36
C ASP A 376 -6.12 -1.13 17.33
N TRP A 377 -5.30 -2.17 17.56
CA TRP A 377 -3.84 -2.18 17.37
C TRP A 377 -3.06 -1.16 18.18
N LYS A 378 -3.59 -0.73 19.33
CA LYS A 378 -2.98 0.31 20.18
C LYS A 378 -1.58 -0.08 20.65
N GLU A 379 -1.35 -1.38 20.86
CA GLU A 379 -0.10 -1.93 21.36
C GLU A 379 1.10 -1.75 20.41
N CYS A 380 0.85 -1.43 19.14
CA CYS A 380 1.90 -1.24 18.13
C CYS A 380 1.94 0.19 17.56
N GLU A 381 1.22 1.15 18.15
CA GLU A 381 1.10 2.52 17.63
C GLU A 381 2.46 3.19 17.44
N GLU A 382 3.37 3.06 18.42
CA GLU A 382 4.71 3.65 18.35
C GLU A 382 5.55 3.07 17.20
N GLU A 383 5.46 1.75 16.96
CA GLU A 383 6.16 1.08 15.86
C GLU A 383 5.59 1.52 14.50
N VAL A 384 4.27 1.66 14.41
CA VAL A 384 3.57 2.16 13.23
C VAL A 384 3.97 3.60 12.93
N GLU A 385 3.93 4.49 13.91
CA GLU A 385 4.34 5.89 13.73
C GLU A 385 5.80 6.02 13.31
N LYS A 386 6.69 5.24 13.93
CA LYS A 386 8.11 5.21 13.57
C LYS A 386 8.29 4.76 12.12
N PHE A 387 7.66 3.67 11.71
CA PHE A 387 7.76 3.17 10.34
C PHE A 387 7.22 4.17 9.32
N GLN A 388 6.07 4.78 9.61
CA GLN A 388 5.48 5.81 8.76
C GLN A 388 6.45 6.98 8.54
N LYS A 389 7.08 7.49 9.59
CA LYS A 389 8.03 8.60 9.52
C LYS A 389 9.31 8.21 8.78
N THR A 390 9.94 7.12 9.21
CA THR A 390 11.28 6.72 8.76
C THR A 390 11.28 6.16 7.33
N TYR A 391 10.21 5.47 6.92
CA TYR A 391 10.15 4.79 5.62
C TYR A 391 9.18 5.48 4.67
N ILE A 392 7.90 5.57 5.02
CA ILE A 392 6.86 6.01 4.06
C ILE A 392 6.98 7.51 3.75
N LEU A 393 6.87 8.37 4.76
CA LEU A 393 6.88 9.82 4.59
C LEU A 393 8.22 10.30 4.03
N LYS A 394 9.33 9.79 4.60
CA LYS A 394 10.67 10.07 4.09
C LYS A 394 10.80 9.71 2.61
N HIS A 395 10.39 8.50 2.22
CA HIS A 395 10.44 8.09 0.81
C HIS A 395 9.61 9.00 -0.08
N MET A 396 8.37 9.34 0.30
CA MET A 396 7.50 10.22 -0.47
C MET A 396 8.12 11.61 -0.69
N ILE A 397 8.63 12.23 0.38
CA ILE A 397 9.23 13.56 0.34
C ILE A 397 10.53 13.55 -0.47
N ASP A 398 11.45 12.63 -0.17
CA ASP A 398 12.76 12.57 -0.85
C ASP A 398 12.60 12.32 -2.35
N THR A 399 11.65 11.45 -2.73
CA THR A 399 11.36 11.13 -4.14
C THR A 399 10.73 12.32 -4.85
N GLU A 400 9.77 13.00 -4.22
CA GLU A 400 9.16 14.18 -4.85
C GLU A 400 10.19 15.31 -5.04
N ILE A 401 11.08 15.54 -4.07
CA ILE A 401 12.13 16.56 -4.18
C ILE A 401 13.12 16.23 -5.29
N SER A 402 13.59 14.98 -5.36
CA SER A 402 14.64 14.57 -6.29
C SER A 402 14.12 14.30 -7.71
N GLU A 403 12.93 13.71 -7.83
CA GLU A 403 12.38 13.26 -9.11
C GLU A 403 11.32 14.22 -9.67
N GLN A 404 10.81 15.17 -8.88
CA GLN A 404 9.79 16.15 -9.27
C GLN A 404 8.55 15.49 -9.88
N THR A 405 8.10 14.38 -9.27
CA THR A 405 7.05 13.51 -9.81
C THR A 405 5.76 14.27 -10.07
N THR A 406 5.33 15.14 -9.16
CA THR A 406 4.10 15.92 -9.29
C THR A 406 4.24 16.99 -10.38
N LEU A 407 5.37 17.70 -10.43
CA LEU A 407 5.63 18.73 -11.43
C LEU A 407 5.61 18.14 -12.86
N LYS A 408 6.33 17.04 -13.08
CA LYS A 408 6.35 16.33 -14.37
C LYS A 408 4.97 15.82 -14.77
N TRP A 409 4.19 15.33 -13.81
CA TRP A 409 2.82 14.90 -14.08
C TRP A 409 1.89 16.08 -14.46
N LEU A 410 2.05 17.24 -13.82
CA LEU A 410 1.28 18.46 -14.15
C LEU A 410 1.56 18.98 -15.56
N VAL A 411 2.75 18.76 -16.12
CA VAL A 411 3.06 19.10 -17.52
C VAL A 411 2.12 18.38 -18.47
N GLY A 412 1.78 17.12 -18.18
CA GLY A 412 0.90 16.31 -19.01
C GLY A 412 -0.59 16.55 -18.79
N LEU A 413 -0.98 17.25 -17.71
CA LEU A 413 -2.38 17.44 -17.33
C LEU A 413 -3.24 18.12 -18.42
N PRO A 414 -2.75 19.15 -19.14
CA PRO A 414 -3.51 19.82 -20.21
C PRO A 414 -3.82 18.97 -21.45
N PHE A 415 -3.19 17.80 -21.63
CA PHE A 415 -3.51 16.88 -22.73
C PHE A 415 -4.80 16.09 -22.50
N TYR A 416 -5.33 16.08 -21.27
CA TYR A 416 -6.56 15.40 -20.93
C TYR A 416 -7.73 16.35 -21.07
N SER A 417 -8.76 15.94 -21.82
CA SER A 417 -9.90 16.81 -22.10
C SER A 417 -10.86 16.95 -20.92
N PHE A 418 -10.86 15.98 -19.99
CA PHE A 418 -11.87 15.84 -18.92
C PHE A 418 -13.32 15.84 -19.44
N SER A 419 -13.49 15.63 -20.74
CA SER A 419 -14.76 15.62 -21.48
C SER A 419 -14.87 14.32 -22.28
N ASN A 420 -15.95 14.15 -23.05
CA ASN A 420 -16.12 12.98 -23.90
C ASN A 420 -15.01 12.92 -24.96
N ARG A 421 -14.23 11.82 -24.99
CA ARG A 421 -13.44 11.50 -26.17
C ARG A 421 -14.42 10.91 -27.19
N ASP A 422 -14.59 11.58 -28.33
CA ASP A 422 -15.10 10.89 -29.51
C ASP A 422 -14.23 9.64 -29.70
N VAL A 423 -14.85 8.47 -29.60
CA VAL A 423 -14.18 7.17 -29.68
C VAL A 423 -13.69 7.00 -31.11
N LEU A 424 -12.52 7.56 -31.43
CA LEU A 424 -11.74 7.09 -32.56
C LEU A 424 -11.21 5.71 -32.16
N SER A 425 -11.93 4.71 -32.66
CA SER A 425 -11.55 3.29 -32.86
C SER A 425 -10.49 2.71 -31.93
N VAL A 426 -10.97 1.80 -31.09
CA VAL A 426 -10.22 0.75 -30.42
C VAL A 426 -9.26 0.04 -31.39
N GLU A 427 -7.96 0.16 -31.15
CA GLU A 427 -7.02 -0.92 -31.41
C GLU A 427 -6.31 -1.26 -30.09
N ASP A 428 -6.61 -2.48 -29.65
CA ASP A 428 -5.95 -3.34 -28.66
C ASP A 428 -4.71 -2.81 -27.91
N ASP A 429 -4.89 -2.38 -26.64
CA ASP A 429 -3.80 -2.18 -25.65
C ASP A 429 -3.24 -3.54 -25.18
N SER A 430 -2.58 -4.25 -26.11
CA SER A 430 -1.79 -5.45 -25.82
C SER A 430 -0.30 -5.30 -26.13
N GLU A 431 0.19 -4.09 -26.44
CA GLU A 431 1.61 -3.83 -26.69
C GLU A 431 2.13 -2.54 -26.02
N GLU A 432 2.49 -2.62 -24.74
CA GLU A 432 3.62 -1.82 -24.23
C GLU A 432 4.86 -2.72 -24.22
N ARG A 433 5.50 -2.85 -25.39
CA ARG A 433 6.88 -3.30 -25.54
C ARG A 433 7.75 -2.16 -26.06
N GLU A 434 8.90 -2.03 -25.42
CA GLU A 434 10.19 -1.71 -26.04
C GLU A 434 10.32 -0.40 -26.85
N ILE A 435 10.51 0.74 -26.18
CA ILE A 435 11.46 1.76 -26.65
C ILE A 435 12.07 2.52 -25.45
N VAL A 436 13.15 1.99 -24.85
CA VAL A 436 14.38 2.75 -24.46
C VAL A 436 15.53 1.74 -24.30
N HIS A 437 15.98 1.19 -25.43
CA HIS A 437 17.34 0.68 -25.60
C HIS A 437 17.79 1.12 -26.99
N ASN A 438 18.39 2.31 -27.04
CA ASN A 438 19.46 2.69 -27.94
C ASN A 438 19.68 4.20 -27.81
N ASN A 439 20.66 4.59 -26.99
CA ASN A 439 21.67 5.58 -27.36
C ASN A 439 22.78 5.53 -26.30
N ALA A 440 23.88 4.89 -26.74
CA ALA A 440 25.29 4.97 -26.29
C ALA A 440 25.61 4.91 -24.79
#